data_AF-A0A956Y6Y3-F1
#
_entry.id   AF-A0A956Y6Y3-F1
#
_cell.length_a   1.000
_cell.length_b   1.000
_cell.length_c   1.000
_cell.angle_alpha   90.00
_cell.angle_beta   90.00
_cell.angle_gamma   90.00
#
_symmetry.space_group_name_H-M   'P 1'
#
loop_
_entity.id
_entity.type
_entity.pdbx_description
1 polymer ?
#
loop_
_entity_poly.entity_id
_entity_poly.type
_entity_poly.pdbx_seq_one_letter_code
_entity_poly.pdbx_strand_id
1 'polypeptide(L)'
;MFESPTLQTLTDYNILIAMPAIALAFGTMFLLVIDVFLPTNRKHWTPLLALAGIVVSFVINLLTYSPEQSTTFAGMFVADAFTGFLNIVVLITAFISVLLSTDYLRRTETAHG
;
A
#
# COMPACT_ATOMS: atom_id res chain seq x y z
N MET A 1 20.42 16.01 -28.81
CA MET A 1 19.30 16.96 -28.81
C MET A 1 18.58 16.71 -27.49
N PHE A 2 18.78 17.57 -26.49
CA PHE A 2 18.06 17.45 -25.21
C PHE A 2 16.65 17.96 -25.47
N GLU A 3 15.67 17.07 -25.60
CA GLU A 3 14.27 17.47 -25.58
C GLU A 3 14.03 18.10 -24.21
N SER A 4 13.71 19.39 -24.19
CA SER A 4 13.30 20.07 -22.98
C SER A 4 12.07 19.36 -22.42
N PRO A 5 12.00 19.05 -21.12
CA PRO A 5 10.82 18.43 -20.54
C PRO A 5 9.61 19.34 -20.80
N THR A 6 8.78 18.95 -21.76
CA THR A 6 7.52 19.62 -22.04
C THR A 6 6.51 19.18 -20.98
N LEU A 7 5.46 19.97 -20.76
CA LEU A 7 4.44 19.63 -19.75
C LEU A 7 3.83 18.24 -19.96
N GLN A 8 3.81 17.74 -21.21
CA GLN A 8 3.40 16.37 -21.55
C GLN A 8 4.30 15.29 -20.93
N THR A 9 5.62 15.51 -20.89
CA THR A 9 6.52 14.56 -20.22
C THR A 9 6.25 14.50 -18.72
N LEU A 10 5.89 15.61 -18.09
CA LEU A 10 5.55 15.64 -16.66
C LEU A 10 4.21 14.95 -16.37
N THR A 11 3.26 15.00 -17.30
CA THR A 11 2.00 14.26 -17.18
C THR A 11 2.19 12.75 -17.38
N ASP A 12 3.11 12.32 -18.24
CA ASP A 12 3.42 10.89 -18.46
C ASP A 12 4.11 10.22 -17.26
N TYR A 13 4.79 11.00 -16.41
CA TYR A 13 5.42 10.56 -15.16
C TYR A 13 4.66 11.04 -13.93
N ASN A 14 3.34 11.16 -14.03
CA ASN A 14 2.52 11.56 -12.90
C ASN A 14 2.42 10.43 -11.87
N ILE A 15 3.21 10.52 -10.81
CA ILE A 15 3.23 9.56 -9.70
C ILE A 15 1.93 9.55 -8.88
N LEU A 16 1.11 10.60 -8.96
CA LEU A 16 -0.15 10.68 -8.21
C LEU A 16 -1.12 9.58 -8.64
N ILE A 17 -1.03 9.12 -9.89
CA ILE A 17 -1.91 8.08 -10.43
C ILE A 17 -1.67 6.71 -9.73
N ALA A 18 -0.43 6.42 -9.34
CA ALA A 18 -0.06 5.18 -8.66
C ALA A 18 0.09 5.36 -7.13
N MET A 19 -0.38 6.48 -6.58
CA MET A 19 -0.23 6.83 -5.17
C MET A 19 -0.72 5.74 -4.18
N PRO A 20 -1.83 5.02 -4.42
CA PRO A 20 -2.30 4.00 -3.47
C PRO A 20 -1.29 2.86 -3.28
N ALA A 21 -0.68 2.38 -4.37
CA ALA A 21 0.32 1.32 -4.34
C ALA A 21 1.64 1.82 -3.75
N ILE A 22 2.05 3.05 -4.09
CA ILE A 22 3.26 3.67 -3.56
C ILE A 22 3.15 3.89 -2.05
N ALA A 23 2.01 4.40 -1.58
CA ALA A 23 1.75 4.62 -0.16
C ALA A 23 1.78 3.30 0.63
N LEU A 24 1.20 2.23 0.08
CA LEU A 24 1.24 0.90 0.69
C LEU A 24 2.68 0.39 0.79
N ALA A 25 3.42 0.41 -0.32
CA ALA A 25 4.79 -0.07 -0.37
C ALA A 25 5.71 0.70 0.59
N PHE A 26 5.56 2.04 0.62
CA PHE A 26 6.33 2.89 1.54
C PHE A 26 5.94 2.63 2.99
N GLY A 27 4.65 2.49 3.29
CA GLY A 27 4.13 2.13 4.61
C GLY A 27 4.67 0.79 5.10
N THR A 28 4.70 -0.22 4.24
CA THR A 28 5.30 -1.52 4.54
C THR A 28 6.80 -1.41 4.78
N MET A 29 7.53 -0.66 3.95
CA MET A 29 8.97 -0.49 4.13
C MET A 29 9.30 0.21 5.45
N PHE A 30 8.54 1.27 5.79
CA PHE A 30 8.68 1.97 7.05
C PHE A 30 8.36 1.06 8.25
N LEU A 31 7.32 0.23 8.13
CA LEU A 31 6.98 -0.77 9.13
C LEU A 31 8.11 -1.77 9.33
N LEU A 32 8.73 -2.28 8.26
CA LEU A 32 9.87 -3.20 8.35
C LEU A 32 11.04 -2.57 9.10
N VAL A 33 11.36 -1.31 8.80
CA VAL A 33 12.43 -0.58 9.51
C VAL A 33 12.08 -0.46 10.99
N ILE A 34 10.84 -0.09 11.33
CA ILE A 34 10.40 0.00 12.74
C ILE A 34 10.47 -1.36 13.43
N ASP A 35 10.00 -2.42 12.77
CA ASP A 35 9.92 -3.76 13.35
C ASP A 35 11.31 -4.30 13.71
N VAL A 36 12.35 -3.98 12.93
CA VAL A 36 13.75 -4.31 13.24
C VAL A 36 14.25 -3.69 14.56
N PHE A 37 13.78 -2.50 14.90
CA PHE A 37 14.17 -1.82 16.14
C PHE A 37 13.25 -2.13 17.32
N LEU A 38 12.16 -2.88 17.12
CA LEU A 38 11.16 -3.09 18.15
C LEU A 38 11.53 -4.29 19.05
N PRO A 39 11.74 -4.09 20.37
CA PRO A 39 12.04 -5.19 21.28
C PRO A 39 10.84 -6.14 21.42
N THR A 40 11.10 -7.44 21.59
CA THR A 40 10.11 -8.54 21.68
C THR A 40 8.92 -8.27 22.61
N ASN A 41 9.12 -7.43 23.64
CA ASN A 41 8.11 -7.05 24.62
C ASN A 41 7.03 -6.06 24.10
N ARG A 42 7.16 -5.54 22.86
CA ARG A 42 6.19 -4.61 22.24
C ARG A 42 5.59 -5.10 20.92
N LYS A 43 5.69 -6.40 20.62
CA LYS A 43 5.16 -7.03 19.39
C LYS A 43 3.66 -6.80 19.11
N HIS A 44 2.88 -6.36 20.09
CA HIS A 44 1.48 -5.97 19.88
C HIS A 44 1.29 -4.71 19.02
N TRP A 45 2.32 -3.88 18.84
CA TRP A 45 2.23 -2.64 18.06
C TRP A 45 2.43 -2.87 16.56
N THR A 46 3.25 -3.85 16.15
CA THR A 46 3.53 -4.15 14.74
C THR A 46 2.26 -4.37 13.90
N PRO A 47 1.27 -5.17 14.36
CA PRO A 47 0.06 -5.38 13.57
C PRO A 47 -0.84 -4.15 13.48
N LEU A 48 -0.86 -3.32 14.53
CA LEU A 48 -1.61 -2.06 14.53
C LEU A 48 -1.05 -1.10 13.46
N LEU A 49 0.29 -1.00 13.37
CA LEU A 49 0.97 -0.22 12.35
C LEU A 49 0.70 -0.76 10.94
N ALA A 50 0.68 -2.09 10.77
CA ALA A 50 0.37 -2.72 9.47
C ALA A 50 -1.05 -2.38 9.01
N LEU A 51 -2.03 -2.53 9.91
CA LEU A 51 -3.43 -2.18 9.64
C LEU A 51 -3.57 -0.70 9.31
N ALA A 52 -2.88 0.19 10.02
CA ALA A 52 -2.87 1.62 9.74
C ALA A 52 -2.34 1.92 8.32
N GLY A 53 -1.23 1.30 7.91
CA GLY A 53 -0.69 1.46 6.55
C GLY A 53 -1.65 0.98 5.45
N ILE A 54 -2.33 -0.14 5.67
CA ILE A 54 -3.35 -0.66 4.75
C ILE A 54 -4.54 0.31 4.66
N VAL A 55 -5.04 0.81 5.80
CA VAL A 55 -6.17 1.75 5.84
C VAL A 55 -5.82 3.07 5.14
N VAL A 56 -4.63 3.62 5.37
CA VAL A 56 -4.17 4.83 4.68
C VAL A 56 -4.14 4.62 3.16
N SER A 57 -3.60 3.48 2.72
CA SER A 57 -3.53 3.13 1.29
C SER A 57 -4.92 2.96 0.67
N PHE A 58 -5.86 2.40 1.44
CA PHE A 58 -7.27 2.27 1.05
C PHE A 58 -7.97 3.62 0.88
N VAL A 59 -7.77 4.54 1.83
CA VAL A 59 -8.31 5.90 1.72
C VAL A 59 -7.72 6.62 0.51
N ILE A 60 -6.41 6.52 0.29
CA ILE A 60 -5.76 7.11 -0.88
C ILE A 60 -6.32 6.52 -2.18
N ASN A 61 -6.57 5.21 -2.23
CA ASN A 61 -7.22 4.57 -3.37
C ASN A 61 -8.59 5.17 -3.66
N LEU A 62 -9.42 5.36 -2.62
CA LEU A 62 -10.75 5.93 -2.76
C LEU A 62 -10.70 7.40 -3.22
N LEU A 63 -9.73 8.17 -2.75
CA LEU A 63 -9.53 9.57 -3.17
C LEU A 63 -8.97 9.71 -4.58
N THR A 64 -8.19 8.73 -5.04
CA THR A 64 -7.58 8.72 -6.38
C THR A 64 -8.50 8.06 -7.42
N TYR A 65 -9.58 7.40 -6.97
CA TYR A 65 -10.51 6.70 -7.83
C TYR A 65 -11.13 7.67 -8.86
N SER A 66 -10.76 7.48 -10.12
CA SER A 66 -11.25 8.28 -11.24
C SER A 66 -11.79 7.36 -12.34
N PRO A 67 -12.96 7.67 -12.93
CA PRO A 67 -13.53 6.89 -14.03
C PRO A 67 -12.78 7.10 -15.35
N GLU A 68 -11.97 8.15 -15.46
CA GLU A 68 -11.14 8.40 -16.64
C GLU A 68 -9.90 7.52 -16.63
N GLN A 69 -9.60 6.91 -17.78
CA GLN A 69 -8.39 6.13 -17.97
C GLN A 69 -7.19 7.06 -18.04
N SER A 70 -6.27 6.91 -17.10
CA SER A 70 -5.01 7.65 -17.07
C SER A 70 -3.84 6.69 -17.09
N THR A 71 -2.81 7.00 -17.84
CA THR A 71 -1.59 6.21 -17.92
C THR A 71 -0.43 6.97 -17.31
N THR A 72 0.51 6.25 -16.69
CA THR A 72 1.73 6.81 -16.14
C THR A 72 2.89 5.85 -16.34
N PHE A 73 4.10 6.31 -16.02
CA PHE A 73 5.36 5.57 -16.22
C PHE A 73 5.52 5.11 -17.67
N ALA A 74 5.34 6.03 -18.62
CA ALA A 74 5.43 5.73 -20.06
C ALA A 74 4.53 4.55 -20.50
N GLY A 75 3.35 4.43 -19.90
CA GLY A 75 2.36 3.39 -20.23
C GLY A 75 2.53 2.07 -19.47
N MET A 76 3.46 1.98 -18.52
CA MET A 76 3.62 0.77 -17.68
C MET A 76 2.49 0.61 -16.65
N PHE A 77 1.82 1.69 -16.27
CA PHE A 77 0.70 1.65 -15.34
C PHE A 77 -0.51 2.33 -15.97
N VAL A 78 -1.64 1.61 -15.98
CA VAL A 78 -2.93 2.10 -16.45
C VAL A 78 -3.84 2.18 -15.23
N ALA A 79 -4.24 3.38 -14.84
CA ALA A 79 -5.26 3.60 -13.84
C ALA A 79 -6.62 3.74 -14.53
N ASP A 80 -7.47 2.76 -14.28
CA ASP A 80 -8.87 2.73 -14.68
C ASP A 80 -9.74 2.23 -13.53
N ALA A 81 -11.05 2.16 -13.76
CA ALA A 81 -12.01 1.65 -12.77
C ALA A 81 -11.68 0.21 -12.33
N PHE A 82 -11.13 -0.62 -13.22
CA PHE A 82 -10.74 -2.00 -12.91
C PHE A 82 -9.56 -2.04 -11.92
N THR A 83 -8.53 -1.22 -12.15
CA THR A 83 -7.36 -1.10 -11.27
C THR A 83 -7.76 -0.55 -9.91
N GLY A 84 -8.66 0.44 -9.87
CA GLY A 84 -9.25 0.93 -8.63
C GLY A 84 -9.97 -0.17 -7.85
N PHE A 85 -10.85 -0.93 -8.53
CA PHE A 85 -11.57 -2.06 -7.94
C PHE A 85 -10.63 -3.17 -7.43
N LEU A 86 -9.63 -3.56 -8.23
CA LEU A 86 -8.67 -4.58 -7.81
C LEU A 86 -7.87 -4.14 -6.59
N ASN A 87 -7.44 -2.88 -6.53
CA ASN A 87 -6.75 -2.35 -5.35
C ASN A 87 -7.62 -2.46 -4.09
N ILE A 88 -8.92 -2.16 -4.18
CA ILE A 88 -9.87 -2.34 -3.08
C ILE A 88 -9.90 -3.80 -2.61
N VAL A 89 -10.07 -4.74 -3.54
CA VAL A 89 -10.14 -6.18 -3.23
C VAL A 89 -8.85 -6.65 -2.56
N VAL A 90 -7.69 -6.27 -3.11
CA VAL A 90 -6.37 -6.64 -2.58
C VAL A 90 -6.15 -6.04 -1.19
N LEU A 91 -6.50 -4.77 -0.96
CA LEU A 91 -6.33 -4.11 0.33
C LEU A 91 -7.23 -4.73 1.41
N ILE A 92 -8.49 -5.06 1.09
CA ILE A 92 -9.39 -5.76 2.01
C ILE A 92 -8.83 -7.15 2.34
N THR A 93 -8.36 -7.88 1.33
CA THR A 93 -7.76 -9.21 1.53
C THR A 93 -6.53 -9.14 2.42
N ALA A 94 -5.65 -8.15 2.20
CA ALA A 94 -4.48 -7.90 3.04
C ALA A 94 -4.88 -7.57 4.49
N PHE A 95 -5.90 -6.71 4.68
CA PHE A 95 -6.40 -6.34 6.01
C PHE A 95 -6.87 -7.57 6.80
N ILE A 96 -7.70 -8.42 6.18
CA ILE A 96 -8.20 -9.65 6.80
C ILE A 96 -7.05 -10.63 7.06
N SER A 97 -6.10 -10.76 6.13
CA SER A 97 -4.93 -11.63 6.29
C SER A 97 -4.07 -11.22 7.49
N VAL A 98 -3.84 -9.92 7.69
CA VAL A 98 -3.13 -9.40 8.87
C VAL A 98 -3.90 -9.71 10.16
N LEU A 99 -5.21 -9.47 10.19
CA LEU A 99 -6.03 -9.79 11.37
C LEU A 99 -5.95 -11.29 11.72
N LEU A 100 -6.07 -12.17 10.72
CA LEU A 100 -5.98 -13.61 10.94
C LEU A 100 -4.59 -14.04 11.40
N SER A 101 -3.53 -13.44 10.85
CA SER A 101 -2.16 -13.68 11.29
C SER A 101 -1.96 -13.30 12.76
N THR A 102 -2.53 -12.19 13.23
CA THR A 102 -2.41 -11.81 14.64
C THR A 102 -3.05 -12.80 15.60
N ASP A 103 -4.23 -13.32 15.28
CA ASP A 103 -4.91 -14.30 16.11
C ASP A 103 -4.16 -15.64 16.09
N TYR A 104 -3.70 -16.06 14.92
CA TYR A 104 -2.89 -17.27 14.77
C TYR A 104 -1.59 -17.20 15.58
N LEU A 105 -0.83 -16.11 15.48
CA LEU A 105 0.42 -15.93 16.22
C LEU A 105 0.19 -15.95 17.74
N ARG A 106 -0.86 -15.29 18.23
CA ARG A 106 -1.23 -15.31 19.65
C ARG A 106 -1.55 -16.73 20.14
N ARG A 107 -2.26 -17.52 19.33
CA ARG A 107 -2.62 -18.90 19.66
C ARG A 107 -1.40 -19.84 19.63
N THR A 108 -0.45 -19.63 18.72
CA THR A 108 0.74 -20.47 18.63
C THR A 108 1.75 -20.17 19.74
N GLU A 109 1.89 -18.89 20.13
CA GLU A 109 2.74 -18.49 21.27
C GLU A 109 2.24 -19.10 22.59
N THR A 110 0.93 -19.18 22.83
CA THR A 110 0.37 -19.80 24.04
C THR A 110 0.43 -21.33 24.06
N ALA A 111 0.58 -21.98 22.91
CA ALA A 111 0.70 -23.44 22.82
C ALA A 111 2.14 -23.96 23.04
N HIS A 112 3.14 -23.07 23.07
CA HIS A 112 4.56 -23.40 23.25
C HIS A 112 5.17 -22.83 24.55
N GLY A 113 4.34 -22.30 25.46
CA GLY A 113 4.74 -21.89 26.81
C GLY A 113 4.23 -22.87 27.85
#